data_AF-A0A848UDD5-F1
#
_entry.id   AF-A0A848UDD5-F1
#
_cell.length_a   1.000
_cell.length_b   1.000
_cell.length_c   1.000
_cell.angle_alpha   90.00
_cell.angle_beta   90.00
_cell.angle_gamma   90.00
#
_symmetry.space_group_name_H-M   'P 1'
#
loop_
_entity.id
_entity.type
_entity.pdbx_description
1 polymer ?
#
loop_
_entity_poly.entity_id
_entity_poly.type
_entity_poly.pdbx_seq_one_letter_code
_entity_poly.pdbx_strand_id
1 'polypeptide(L)'
;MIWATVSWMLTACEPGSPQLGGASPLSGKPASGRVAPLSDAAFEGLPLDDQYRVINKLMATLFTGLPVAEFYALDATEPLSRRRQDALRLSDIRTQLQLDLQAESRQQYDREIAGGTSTTMDDDGQALEVEPMFHFDGNRPKQMPLARMFHYPLSRDSFSQWMAWHLANTILFSPAEEIDSADITDVQNIFRRLDLGIMSGQSIRAMVATHQNSVQNWRRFRSPEDNTREMMEIYLGLFDRDADVPLASQACQDLYLTDESDGYKLAYTDYPNTEAVLVLDRYVVNCRDFYDVVAGHPLLIPRVASVLVDYFFAGHSVEDRLAITRSISDSQPVTFEDIFLAILFSETYLLDTERARSFEEGFLPMAKRLQWDAHPDLFRGMISGNGGLSRTHMTEMGWPSMSFKLGRVASIPLDSLSFGNYHKALRESLMLDSRRWRTALGVQQPAQPSPTPVEPLKADATAREIASHQSELAAYHQAVSELSDEERALHQRELAAYEIEAELYRHIDDLTIPQLVDYLFLTAVQRRASVEERRELINLFYAHGHLDAEYANAFARAGRQDDIALITLDYLSRLPELYYLPRLR
;
A
#
# COMPACT_ATOMS: atom_id res chain seq x y z
N MET A 1 27.08 -37.00 37.14
CA MET A 1 26.78 -35.58 36.93
C MET A 1 27.41 -35.17 35.62
N ILE A 2 26.67 -35.32 34.52
CA ILE A 2 27.12 -35.02 33.17
C ILE A 2 26.48 -33.68 32.79
N TRP A 3 27.33 -32.68 32.51
CA TRP A 3 26.90 -31.39 31.99
C TRP A 3 26.64 -31.54 30.49
N ALA A 4 25.39 -31.36 30.07
CA ALA A 4 25.01 -31.22 28.68
C ALA A 4 25.03 -29.74 28.31
N THR A 5 26.03 -29.33 27.53
CA THR A 5 26.06 -28.05 26.82
C THR A 5 25.05 -28.12 25.67
N VAL A 6 23.96 -27.34 25.79
CA VAL A 6 23.00 -27.13 24.71
C VAL A 6 23.56 -26.05 23.79
N SER A 7 24.11 -26.45 22.64
CA SER A 7 24.36 -25.54 21.52
C SER A 7 23.03 -25.13 20.92
N TRP A 8 22.70 -23.85 21.00
CA TRP A 8 21.64 -23.24 20.20
C TRP A 8 22.13 -23.18 18.75
N MET A 9 21.64 -24.09 17.90
CA MET A 9 21.76 -23.94 16.46
C MET A 9 20.81 -22.82 16.02
N LEU A 10 21.39 -21.70 15.57
CA LEU A 10 20.70 -20.69 14.78
C LEU A 10 20.28 -21.34 13.45
N THR A 11 19.01 -21.71 13.33
CA THR A 11 18.38 -21.96 12.03
C THR A 11 18.16 -20.61 11.35
N ALA A 12 19.20 -20.07 10.74
CA ALA A 12 19.08 -19.01 9.75
C ALA A 12 18.42 -19.60 8.50
N CYS A 13 17.43 -18.89 7.96
CA CYS A 13 16.74 -19.24 6.72
C CYS A 13 17.74 -19.48 5.58
N GLU A 14 17.81 -20.72 5.09
CA GLU A 14 18.47 -21.03 3.82
C GLU A 14 17.54 -20.56 2.68
N PRO A 15 17.91 -19.58 1.86
CA PRO A 15 17.12 -19.22 0.69
C PRO A 15 17.18 -20.39 -0.31
N GLY A 16 16.04 -20.95 -0.69
CA GLY A 16 15.98 -22.08 -1.62
C GLY A 16 16.59 -21.74 -2.99
N SER A 17 17.57 -22.52 -3.42
CA SER A 17 18.27 -22.31 -4.70
C SER A 17 17.39 -22.69 -5.91
N PRO A 18 17.31 -21.85 -6.97
CA PRO A 18 16.50 -22.13 -8.14
C PRO A 18 17.07 -23.25 -9.02
N GLN A 19 16.19 -24.01 -9.69
CA GLN A 19 16.53 -25.05 -10.68
C GLN A 19 16.18 -24.58 -12.11
N LEU A 20 16.95 -25.01 -13.12
CA LEU A 20 16.80 -24.60 -14.53
C LEU A 20 15.56 -25.22 -15.21
N GLY A 21 14.65 -24.36 -15.70
CA GLY A 21 13.58 -24.68 -16.66
C GLY A 21 13.85 -24.01 -18.02
N GLY A 22 13.51 -24.67 -19.13
CA GLY A 22 13.90 -24.27 -20.50
C GLY A 22 13.36 -22.91 -20.95
N ALA A 23 14.22 -22.09 -21.57
CA ALA A 23 13.91 -20.75 -22.06
C ALA A 23 13.49 -20.76 -23.55
N SER A 24 12.42 -20.02 -23.87
CA SER A 24 12.05 -19.54 -25.22
C SER A 24 11.69 -18.04 -25.10
N PRO A 25 11.92 -17.20 -26.12
CA PRO A 25 11.74 -15.76 -25.98
C PRO A 25 10.39 -15.22 -26.54
N LEU A 26 9.97 -14.09 -25.96
CA LEU A 26 9.07 -13.04 -26.47
C LEU A 26 7.54 -13.28 -26.40
N SER A 27 7.03 -13.32 -25.16
CA SER A 27 5.75 -12.77 -24.65
C SER A 27 5.45 -13.54 -23.36
N GLY A 28 5.11 -12.85 -22.27
CA GLY A 28 4.73 -13.53 -21.02
C GLY A 28 3.57 -14.49 -21.30
N LYS A 29 3.74 -15.76 -20.94
CA LYS A 29 2.64 -16.74 -21.01
C LYS A 29 1.66 -16.44 -19.88
N PRO A 30 0.36 -16.73 -20.04
CA PRO A 30 -0.58 -16.62 -18.94
C PRO A 30 -0.11 -17.45 -17.75
N ALA A 31 -0.20 -16.88 -16.55
CA ALA A 31 0.16 -17.53 -15.31
C ALA A 31 -0.63 -18.85 -15.15
N SER A 32 0.03 -19.90 -14.68
CA SER A 32 -0.53 -21.25 -14.56
C SER A 32 -0.02 -21.96 -13.31
N GLY A 33 -0.47 -23.19 -13.06
CA GLY A 33 -0.03 -23.96 -11.90
C GLY A 33 -0.42 -23.29 -10.58
N ARG A 34 0.53 -23.13 -9.65
CA ARG A 34 0.29 -22.53 -8.33
C ARG A 34 0.06 -21.01 -8.37
N VAL A 35 0.20 -20.37 -9.53
CA VAL A 35 -0.12 -18.95 -9.73
C VAL A 35 -1.22 -18.74 -10.78
N ALA A 36 -2.05 -19.75 -11.03
CA ALA A 36 -3.23 -19.57 -11.86
C ALA A 36 -4.10 -18.42 -11.32
N PRO A 37 -4.57 -17.49 -12.17
CA PRO A 37 -5.34 -16.35 -11.71
C PRO A 37 -6.71 -16.79 -11.21
N LEU A 38 -7.19 -16.15 -10.14
CA LEU A 38 -8.59 -16.27 -9.75
C LEU A 38 -9.45 -15.62 -10.84
N SER A 39 -10.25 -16.43 -11.54
CA SER A 39 -11.14 -15.92 -12.59
C SER A 39 -12.32 -15.16 -12.00
N ASP A 40 -12.88 -14.21 -12.75
CA ASP A 40 -14.11 -13.51 -12.34
C ASP A 40 -15.25 -14.49 -12.06
N ALA A 41 -15.43 -15.52 -12.88
CA ALA A 41 -16.47 -16.52 -12.65
C ALA A 41 -16.29 -17.27 -11.31
N ALA A 42 -15.06 -17.59 -10.94
CA ALA A 42 -14.76 -18.20 -9.65
C ALA A 42 -14.97 -17.22 -8.48
N PHE A 43 -14.58 -15.95 -8.66
CA PHE A 43 -14.81 -14.88 -7.70
C PHE A 43 -16.31 -14.61 -7.47
N GLU A 44 -17.10 -14.46 -8.54
CA GLU A 44 -18.54 -14.24 -8.48
C GLU A 44 -19.28 -15.44 -7.87
N GLY A 45 -18.67 -16.64 -7.89
CA GLY A 45 -19.19 -17.83 -7.23
C GLY A 45 -18.97 -17.88 -5.72
N LEU A 46 -18.16 -16.97 -5.15
CA LEU A 46 -17.92 -16.90 -3.71
C LEU A 46 -19.13 -16.29 -2.95
N PRO A 47 -19.33 -16.63 -1.67
CA PRO A 47 -20.22 -15.89 -0.79
C PRO A 47 -19.92 -14.39 -0.80
N LEU A 48 -20.95 -13.55 -0.66
CA LEU A 48 -20.81 -12.09 -0.77
C LEU A 48 -19.74 -11.51 0.16
N ASP A 49 -19.70 -11.96 1.42
CA ASP A 49 -18.71 -11.50 2.40
C ASP A 49 -17.29 -11.97 2.03
N ASP A 50 -17.14 -13.15 1.41
CA ASP A 50 -15.85 -13.61 0.92
C ASP A 50 -15.41 -12.85 -0.34
N GLN A 51 -16.34 -12.43 -1.20
CA GLN A 51 -16.03 -11.51 -2.31
C GLN A 51 -15.44 -10.19 -1.77
N TYR A 52 -16.08 -9.60 -0.76
CA TYR A 52 -15.60 -8.38 -0.12
C TYR A 52 -14.20 -8.57 0.50
N ARG A 53 -13.96 -9.71 1.17
CA ARG A 53 -12.66 -10.08 1.75
C ARG A 53 -11.59 -10.28 0.69
N VAL A 54 -11.89 -10.94 -0.42
CA VAL A 54 -10.94 -11.12 -1.54
C VAL A 54 -10.51 -9.78 -2.10
N ILE A 55 -11.48 -8.88 -2.39
CA ILE A 55 -11.14 -7.55 -2.90
C ILE A 55 -10.35 -6.76 -1.88
N ASN A 56 -10.79 -6.70 -0.62
CA ASN A 56 -10.06 -5.92 0.38
C ASN A 56 -8.71 -6.52 0.76
N LYS A 57 -8.51 -7.83 0.60
CA LYS A 57 -7.18 -8.43 0.70
C LYS A 57 -6.27 -7.91 -0.41
N LEU A 58 -6.71 -7.93 -1.66
CA LEU A 58 -5.97 -7.37 -2.79
C LEU A 58 -5.68 -5.87 -2.60
N MET A 59 -6.71 -5.10 -2.27
CA MET A 59 -6.60 -3.65 -2.07
C MET A 59 -5.66 -3.33 -0.90
N ALA A 60 -5.76 -4.07 0.21
CA ALA A 60 -4.88 -3.86 1.37
C ALA A 60 -3.42 -4.12 1.04
N THR A 61 -3.13 -5.15 0.25
CA THR A 61 -1.79 -5.39 -0.27
C THR A 61 -1.27 -4.20 -1.07
N LEU A 62 -2.14 -3.54 -1.85
CA LEU A 62 -1.86 -2.32 -2.62
C LEU A 62 -1.90 -1.02 -1.78
N PHE A 63 -1.93 -1.12 -0.45
CA PHE A 63 -2.01 -0.01 0.51
C PHE A 63 -3.26 0.88 0.36
N THR A 64 -4.35 0.32 -0.16
CA THR A 64 -5.64 1.00 -0.33
C THR A 64 -6.79 0.14 0.19
N GLY A 65 -7.99 0.67 0.33
CA GLY A 65 -9.14 -0.05 0.89
C GLY A 65 -10.42 0.25 0.14
N LEU A 66 -11.37 -0.68 0.17
CA LEU A 66 -12.70 -0.49 -0.40
C LEU A 66 -13.72 -0.29 0.74
N PRO A 67 -14.26 0.93 0.94
CA PRO A 67 -15.30 1.20 1.92
C PRO A 67 -16.51 0.28 1.76
N VAL A 68 -17.19 -0.03 2.87
CA VAL A 68 -18.35 -0.93 2.86
C VAL A 68 -19.47 -0.37 1.97
N ALA A 69 -19.69 0.94 2.01
CA ALA A 69 -20.72 1.62 1.21
C ALA A 69 -20.45 1.63 -0.30
N GLU A 70 -19.21 1.36 -0.73
CA GLU A 70 -18.83 1.25 -2.14
C GLU A 70 -18.98 -0.19 -2.67
N PHE A 71 -19.06 -1.18 -1.79
CA PHE A 71 -19.26 -2.58 -2.17
C PHE A 71 -20.68 -3.07 -1.92
N TYR A 72 -21.25 -2.77 -0.75
CA TYR A 72 -22.56 -3.22 -0.31
C TYR A 72 -23.64 -2.17 -0.58
N ALA A 73 -24.81 -2.63 -0.99
CA ALA A 73 -26.00 -1.79 -1.04
C ALA A 73 -26.52 -1.51 0.38
N LEU A 74 -26.77 -0.24 0.68
CA LEU A 74 -27.32 0.22 1.97
C LEU A 74 -28.80 0.61 1.87
N ASP A 75 -29.32 0.76 0.66
CA ASP A 75 -30.64 1.32 0.30
C ASP A 75 -31.78 0.27 0.26
N ALA A 76 -31.62 -0.86 0.94
CA ALA A 76 -32.55 -1.99 0.84
C ALA A 76 -33.33 -2.24 2.13
N THR A 77 -34.48 -2.92 2.03
CA THR A 77 -35.15 -3.57 3.18
C THR A 77 -34.25 -4.56 3.93
N GLU A 78 -33.17 -5.00 3.28
CA GLU A 78 -32.10 -5.83 3.83
C GLU A 78 -30.73 -5.20 3.51
N PRO A 79 -30.29 -4.19 4.28
CA PRO A 79 -28.96 -3.59 4.11
C PRO A 79 -27.85 -4.63 4.21
N LEU A 80 -26.76 -4.42 3.47
CA LEU A 80 -25.59 -5.31 3.45
C LEU A 80 -25.84 -6.71 2.88
N SER A 81 -27.02 -7.01 2.30
CA SER A 81 -27.32 -8.35 1.75
C SER A 81 -26.96 -8.52 0.28
N ARG A 82 -26.66 -7.41 -0.42
CA ARG A 82 -26.38 -7.39 -1.86
C ARG A 82 -25.15 -6.54 -2.17
N ARG A 83 -24.40 -6.97 -3.18
CA ARG A 83 -23.35 -6.16 -3.80
C ARG A 83 -23.98 -5.04 -4.64
N ARG A 84 -23.37 -3.86 -4.65
CA ARG A 84 -23.74 -2.81 -5.60
C ARG A 84 -23.43 -3.23 -7.03
N GLN A 85 -24.14 -2.64 -7.99
CA GLN A 85 -23.95 -2.96 -9.41
C GLN A 85 -22.65 -2.39 -9.97
N ASP A 86 -22.22 -1.25 -9.43
CA ASP A 86 -21.00 -0.51 -9.76
C ASP A 86 -19.79 -0.91 -8.91
N ALA A 87 -19.94 -1.87 -7.98
CA ALA A 87 -18.83 -2.36 -7.18
C ALA A 87 -17.75 -3.03 -8.05
N LEU A 88 -16.49 -2.72 -7.75
CA LEU A 88 -15.32 -3.24 -8.47
C LEU A 88 -15.29 -4.77 -8.52
N ARG A 89 -14.83 -5.31 -9.66
CA ARG A 89 -14.44 -6.71 -9.84
C ARG A 89 -12.93 -6.87 -9.94
N LEU A 90 -12.45 -8.11 -9.88
CA LEU A 90 -11.01 -8.39 -10.03
C LEU A 90 -10.47 -7.95 -11.39
N SER A 91 -11.22 -8.15 -12.47
CA SER A 91 -10.86 -7.66 -13.80
C SER A 91 -10.82 -6.14 -13.90
N ASP A 92 -11.72 -5.42 -13.22
CA ASP A 92 -11.72 -3.96 -13.17
C ASP A 92 -10.44 -3.44 -12.50
N ILE A 93 -10.10 -4.00 -11.33
CA ILE A 93 -8.88 -3.65 -10.59
C ILE A 93 -7.64 -3.95 -11.45
N ARG A 94 -7.57 -5.13 -12.08
CA ARG A 94 -6.45 -5.49 -12.96
C ARG A 94 -6.30 -4.50 -14.12
N THR A 95 -7.42 -4.12 -14.74
CA THR A 95 -7.43 -3.18 -15.86
C THR A 95 -6.94 -1.81 -15.41
N GLN A 96 -7.46 -1.30 -14.28
CA GLN A 96 -7.07 0.01 -13.75
C GLN A 96 -5.58 0.08 -13.40
N LEU A 97 -5.00 -0.98 -12.82
CA LEU A 97 -3.56 -1.09 -12.54
C LEU A 97 -2.67 -1.07 -13.79
N GLN A 98 -3.25 -1.15 -14.98
CA GLN A 98 -2.54 -1.08 -16.27
C GLN A 98 -2.80 0.23 -17.03
N LEU A 99 -3.68 1.10 -16.50
CA LEU A 99 -4.00 2.39 -17.11
C LEU A 99 -3.19 3.52 -16.47
N ASP A 100 -2.42 4.22 -17.31
CA ASP A 100 -1.69 5.42 -16.89
C ASP A 100 -2.67 6.56 -16.56
N LEU A 101 -2.33 7.36 -15.55
CA LEU A 101 -3.01 8.62 -15.30
C LEU A 101 -2.73 9.60 -16.43
N GLN A 102 -3.73 10.42 -16.74
CA GLN A 102 -3.50 11.59 -17.60
C GLN A 102 -2.50 12.53 -16.93
N ALA A 103 -1.61 13.14 -17.73
CA ALA A 103 -0.53 13.98 -17.22
C ALA A 103 -1.04 15.14 -16.36
N GLU A 104 -2.19 15.73 -16.74
CA GLU A 104 -2.85 16.80 -15.98
C GLU A 104 -3.35 16.31 -14.62
N SER A 105 -4.03 15.15 -14.59
CA SER A 105 -4.49 14.54 -13.33
C SER A 105 -3.32 14.19 -12.42
N ARG A 106 -2.23 13.64 -12.95
CA ARG A 106 -1.02 13.36 -12.16
C ARG A 106 -0.45 14.62 -11.52
N GLN A 107 -0.33 15.71 -12.29
CA GLN A 107 0.13 17.00 -11.78
C GLN A 107 -0.84 17.61 -10.76
N GLN A 108 -2.14 17.37 -10.90
CA GLN A 108 -3.13 17.78 -9.91
C GLN A 108 -2.92 17.02 -8.59
N TYR A 109 -2.84 15.69 -8.61
CA TYR A 109 -2.63 14.91 -7.40
C TYR A 109 -1.29 15.21 -6.72
N ASP A 110 -0.20 15.41 -7.48
CA ASP A 110 1.09 15.82 -6.94
C ASP A 110 1.00 17.21 -6.25
N ARG A 111 0.23 18.14 -6.80
CA ARG A 111 -0.03 19.46 -6.19
C ARG A 111 -0.88 19.36 -4.93
N GLU A 112 -1.92 18.53 -4.93
CA GLU A 112 -2.73 18.28 -3.73
C GLU A 112 -1.87 17.67 -2.60
N ILE A 113 -0.96 16.75 -2.92
CA ILE A 113 -0.07 16.13 -1.94
C ILE A 113 0.92 17.15 -1.33
N ALA A 114 1.63 17.90 -2.17
CA ALA A 114 2.80 18.67 -1.76
C ALA A 114 2.58 20.19 -1.70
N GLY A 115 1.38 20.65 -2.05
CA GLY A 115 1.06 22.05 -2.24
C GLY A 115 1.69 22.64 -3.51
N GLY A 116 1.40 23.91 -3.77
CA GLY A 116 2.00 24.66 -4.86
C GLY A 116 1.09 25.76 -5.38
N THR A 117 1.37 26.25 -6.59
CA THR A 117 0.53 27.24 -7.27
C THR A 117 -0.46 26.55 -8.21
N SER A 118 -1.73 26.92 -8.09
CA SER A 118 -2.80 26.53 -8.98
C SER A 118 -2.61 27.15 -10.38
N THR A 119 -3.29 26.60 -11.37
CA THR A 119 -3.44 27.21 -12.70
C THR A 119 -4.53 28.29 -12.73
N THR A 120 -5.34 28.37 -11.68
CA THR A 120 -6.35 29.43 -11.49
C THR A 120 -5.69 30.67 -10.92
N MET A 121 -6.03 31.82 -11.51
CA MET A 121 -5.57 33.13 -11.06
C MET A 121 -6.63 33.77 -10.15
N ASP A 122 -6.21 34.53 -9.15
CA ASP A 122 -7.05 35.42 -8.38
C ASP A 122 -7.43 36.67 -9.19
N ASP A 123 -8.27 37.53 -8.61
CA ASP A 123 -8.74 38.78 -9.22
C ASP A 123 -7.60 39.77 -9.53
N ASP A 124 -6.43 39.59 -8.91
CA ASP A 124 -5.21 40.37 -9.12
C ASP A 124 -4.26 39.74 -10.15
N GLY A 125 -4.62 38.59 -10.73
CA GLY A 125 -3.83 37.87 -11.74
C GLY A 125 -2.69 37.02 -11.17
N GLN A 126 -2.70 36.71 -9.88
CA GLN A 126 -1.74 35.83 -9.21
C GLN A 126 -2.28 34.40 -9.11
N ALA A 127 -1.41 33.40 -9.23
CA ALA A 127 -1.82 32.01 -9.11
C ALA A 127 -2.23 31.68 -7.67
N LEU A 128 -3.41 31.08 -7.48
CA LEU A 128 -3.89 30.68 -6.15
C LEU A 128 -2.95 29.64 -5.50
N GLU A 129 -2.69 29.75 -4.20
CA GLU A 129 -1.93 28.75 -3.46
C GLU A 129 -2.81 27.54 -3.11
N VAL A 130 -2.32 26.34 -3.40
CA VAL A 130 -2.92 25.08 -2.97
C VAL A 130 -2.20 24.67 -1.69
N GLU A 131 -2.94 24.63 -0.58
CA GLU A 131 -2.41 24.11 0.68
C GLU A 131 -2.04 22.62 0.54
N PRO A 132 -0.87 22.21 1.05
CA PRO A 132 -0.43 20.82 0.96
C PRO A 132 -1.30 19.93 1.86
N MET A 133 -1.75 18.80 1.33
CA MET A 133 -2.37 17.74 2.13
C MET A 133 -1.38 17.16 3.15
N PHE A 134 -0.09 17.06 2.81
CA PHE A 134 0.93 16.47 3.67
C PHE A 134 2.16 17.35 3.87
N HIS A 135 2.72 17.30 5.07
CA HIS A 135 4.00 17.90 5.38
C HIS A 135 5.15 16.91 5.18
N PHE A 136 6.26 17.40 4.65
CA PHE A 136 7.47 16.62 4.39
C PHE A 136 8.68 17.21 5.12
N ASP A 137 9.64 16.37 5.50
CA ASP A 137 10.92 16.79 6.08
C ASP A 137 12.12 16.30 5.25
N GLY A 138 13.32 16.26 5.83
CA GLY A 138 14.53 15.77 5.16
C GLY A 138 14.41 14.34 4.61
N ASN A 139 13.44 13.55 5.08
CA ASN A 139 13.14 12.22 4.59
C ASN A 139 12.08 12.20 3.47
N ARG A 140 11.83 13.33 2.80
CA ARG A 140 10.89 13.44 1.68
C ARG A 140 11.02 12.29 0.65
N PRO A 141 12.23 11.80 0.29
CA PRO A 141 12.36 10.66 -0.63
C PRO A 141 11.71 9.35 -0.16
N LYS A 142 11.58 9.13 1.15
CA LYS A 142 10.86 7.99 1.74
C LYS A 142 9.36 8.30 1.95
N GLN A 143 9.01 9.56 2.17
CA GLN A 143 7.64 10.00 2.49
C GLN A 143 6.76 10.18 1.25
N MET A 144 7.30 10.78 0.19
CA MET A 144 6.55 11.10 -1.03
C MET A 144 5.99 9.85 -1.74
N PRO A 145 6.71 8.72 -1.84
CA PRO A 145 6.14 7.48 -2.38
C PRO A 145 4.88 7.01 -1.66
N LEU A 146 4.88 7.03 -0.31
CA LEU A 146 3.72 6.65 0.50
C LEU A 146 2.54 7.60 0.28
N ALA A 147 2.81 8.91 0.18
CA ALA A 147 1.78 9.90 -0.13
C ALA A 147 1.12 9.65 -1.48
N ARG A 148 1.90 9.32 -2.51
CA ARG A 148 1.38 8.96 -3.83
C ARG A 148 0.59 7.65 -3.81
N MET A 149 1.10 6.60 -3.15
CA MET A 149 0.36 5.33 -3.01
C MET A 149 -0.97 5.51 -2.26
N PHE A 150 -1.02 6.43 -1.29
CA PHE A 150 -2.23 6.71 -0.54
C PHE A 150 -3.21 7.60 -1.30
N HIS A 151 -2.74 8.62 -2.02
CA HIS A 151 -3.62 9.62 -2.62
C HIS A 151 -4.00 9.33 -4.07
N TYR A 152 -3.11 8.73 -4.86
CA TYR A 152 -3.42 8.42 -6.25
C TYR A 152 -4.57 7.41 -6.33
N PRO A 153 -5.50 7.58 -7.28
CA PRO A 153 -6.50 6.57 -7.53
C PRO A 153 -5.84 5.31 -8.10
N LEU A 154 -6.57 4.19 -8.05
CA LEU A 154 -6.11 2.93 -8.62
C LEU A 154 -5.75 3.14 -10.10
N SER A 155 -4.47 2.96 -10.40
CA SER A 155 -3.86 3.32 -11.68
C SER A 155 -2.49 2.65 -11.81
N ARG A 156 -1.96 2.58 -13.03
CA ARG A 156 -0.59 2.12 -13.28
C ARG A 156 0.45 2.98 -12.56
N ASP A 157 0.18 4.28 -12.44
CA ASP A 157 1.00 5.20 -11.65
C ASP A 157 1.11 4.81 -10.18
N SER A 158 -0.03 4.61 -9.50
CA SER A 158 -0.05 4.16 -8.11
C SER A 158 0.64 2.79 -7.96
N PHE A 159 0.45 1.90 -8.94
CA PHE A 159 1.02 0.57 -8.94
C PHE A 159 2.54 0.57 -9.13
N SER A 160 3.06 1.47 -9.96
CA SER A 160 4.50 1.67 -10.14
C SER A 160 5.17 2.15 -8.85
N GLN A 161 4.57 3.13 -8.16
CA GLN A 161 5.06 3.57 -6.85
C GLN A 161 5.09 2.40 -5.85
N TRP A 162 4.04 1.58 -5.85
CA TRP A 162 3.91 0.41 -4.98
C TRP A 162 4.93 -0.70 -5.28
N MET A 163 5.15 -1.03 -6.56
CA MET A 163 6.17 -2.00 -6.96
C MET A 163 7.58 -1.50 -6.63
N ALA A 164 7.87 -0.23 -6.93
CA ALA A 164 9.15 0.40 -6.60
C ALA A 164 9.39 0.41 -5.08
N TRP A 165 8.35 0.66 -4.27
CA TRP A 165 8.43 0.57 -2.81
C TRP A 165 8.83 -0.80 -2.32
N HIS A 166 8.20 -1.86 -2.83
CA HIS A 166 8.54 -3.22 -2.46
C HIS A 166 9.97 -3.56 -2.89
N LEU A 167 10.33 -3.30 -4.14
CA LEU A 167 11.67 -3.59 -4.69
C LEU A 167 12.78 -2.87 -3.91
N ALA A 168 12.61 -1.58 -3.62
CA ALA A 168 13.57 -0.78 -2.85
C ALA A 168 13.69 -1.20 -1.37
N ASN A 169 12.73 -1.99 -0.86
CA ASN A 169 12.81 -2.58 0.47
C ASN A 169 13.32 -4.03 0.45
N THR A 170 13.66 -4.59 -0.72
CA THR A 170 14.26 -5.92 -0.83
C THR A 170 15.78 -5.85 -1.01
N ILE A 171 16.44 -6.98 -0.79
CA ILE A 171 17.88 -7.15 -1.08
C ILE A 171 18.25 -6.80 -2.54
N LEU A 172 17.30 -6.91 -3.47
CA LEU A 172 17.53 -6.67 -4.90
C LEU A 172 17.88 -5.22 -5.20
N PHE A 173 17.29 -4.24 -4.48
CA PHE A 173 17.46 -2.83 -4.81
C PHE A 173 17.57 -1.93 -3.58
N SER A 174 17.77 -2.48 -2.38
CA SER A 174 17.87 -1.65 -1.17
C SER A 174 18.94 -0.56 -1.30
N PRO A 175 18.59 0.72 -1.03
CA PRO A 175 19.53 1.83 -1.04
C PRO A 175 20.46 1.85 0.18
N ALA A 176 20.20 1.03 1.20
CA ALA A 176 21.09 0.84 2.34
C ALA A 176 21.41 2.13 3.13
N GLU A 177 20.45 3.03 3.29
CA GLU A 177 20.68 4.37 3.85
C GLU A 177 21.30 4.39 5.26
N GLU A 178 21.29 3.28 6.01
CA GLU A 178 21.96 3.19 7.31
C GLU A 178 23.50 3.18 7.25
N ILE A 179 24.09 2.88 6.09
CA ILE A 179 25.55 2.73 5.95
C ILE A 179 26.20 4.09 5.62
N ASP A 180 27.42 4.31 6.12
CA ASP A 180 28.19 5.56 5.97
C ASP A 180 28.41 6.03 4.52
N SER A 181 28.41 5.10 3.57
CA SER A 181 28.61 5.38 2.15
C SER A 181 27.33 5.68 1.38
N ALA A 182 26.15 5.57 1.99
CA ALA A 182 24.87 5.84 1.35
C ALA A 182 24.13 6.99 2.05
N ASP A 183 23.27 7.68 1.32
CA ASP A 183 22.49 8.80 1.86
C ASP A 183 21.06 8.85 1.30
N ILE A 184 20.27 9.83 1.77
CA ILE A 184 18.86 9.99 1.36
C ILE A 184 18.69 10.29 -0.14
N THR A 185 19.73 10.79 -0.81
CA THR A 185 19.76 10.98 -2.26
C THR A 185 19.86 9.65 -2.99
N ASP A 186 20.53 8.65 -2.42
CA ASP A 186 20.56 7.29 -2.98
C ASP A 186 19.19 6.64 -2.89
N VAL A 187 18.45 6.87 -1.81
CA VAL A 187 17.04 6.49 -1.68
C VAL A 187 16.20 7.11 -2.80
N GLN A 188 16.33 8.43 -3.00
CA GLN A 188 15.61 9.15 -4.06
C GLN A 188 15.96 8.59 -5.46
N ASN A 189 17.25 8.37 -5.73
CA ASN A 189 17.74 7.96 -7.03
C ASN A 189 17.34 6.52 -7.37
N ILE A 190 17.46 5.58 -6.42
CA ILE A 190 17.00 4.20 -6.60
C ILE A 190 15.51 4.17 -6.83
N PHE A 191 14.73 4.82 -5.95
CA PHE A 191 13.28 4.78 -6.04
C PHE A 191 12.79 5.35 -7.38
N ARG A 192 13.31 6.53 -7.78
CA ARG A 192 12.97 7.16 -9.06
C ARG A 192 13.37 6.28 -10.25
N ARG A 193 14.53 5.61 -10.19
CA ARG A 193 14.98 4.72 -11.27
C ARG A 193 14.07 3.50 -11.41
N LEU A 194 13.65 2.91 -10.29
CA LEU A 194 12.71 1.80 -10.29
C LEU A 194 11.36 2.22 -10.90
N ASP A 195 10.79 3.32 -10.41
CA ASP A 195 9.52 3.86 -10.89
C ASP A 195 9.55 4.19 -12.39
N LEU A 196 10.56 4.92 -12.86
CA LEU A 196 10.70 5.22 -14.29
C LEU A 196 10.96 3.97 -15.13
N GLY A 197 11.75 3.01 -14.63
CA GLY A 197 12.02 1.74 -15.31
C GLY A 197 10.74 0.93 -15.50
N ILE A 198 9.91 0.84 -14.46
CA ILE A 198 8.60 0.17 -14.50
C ILE A 198 7.66 0.89 -15.47
N MET A 199 7.47 2.21 -15.32
CA MET A 199 6.55 2.97 -16.18
C MET A 199 6.93 2.92 -17.67
N SER A 200 8.24 2.88 -17.97
CA SER A 200 8.74 2.74 -19.34
C SER A 200 8.77 1.30 -19.87
N GLY A 201 8.31 0.32 -19.08
CA GLY A 201 8.24 -1.08 -19.50
C GLY A 201 9.61 -1.73 -19.67
N GLN A 202 10.63 -1.28 -18.93
CA GLN A 202 11.95 -1.91 -18.97
C GLN A 202 11.88 -3.36 -18.47
N SER A 203 12.65 -4.22 -19.11
CA SER A 203 12.76 -5.61 -18.67
C SER A 203 13.50 -5.70 -17.33
N ILE A 204 13.18 -6.73 -16.54
CA ILE A 204 13.89 -7.03 -15.28
C ILE A 204 15.40 -7.07 -15.51
N ARG A 205 15.84 -7.71 -16.61
CA ARG A 205 17.26 -7.81 -16.98
C ARG A 205 17.91 -6.44 -17.17
N ALA A 206 17.25 -5.54 -17.90
CA ALA A 206 17.76 -4.20 -18.14
C ALA A 206 17.82 -3.34 -16.86
N MET A 207 16.80 -3.45 -16.01
CA MET A 207 16.76 -2.74 -14.72
C MET A 207 17.86 -3.24 -13.77
N VAL A 208 18.07 -4.55 -13.71
CA VAL A 208 19.17 -5.16 -12.93
C VAL A 208 20.51 -4.69 -13.47
N ALA A 209 20.80 -4.85 -14.75
CA ALA A 209 22.07 -4.40 -15.35
C ALA A 209 22.35 -2.91 -15.03
N THR A 210 21.34 -2.06 -15.14
CA THR A 210 21.47 -0.62 -14.83
C THR A 210 21.75 -0.38 -13.35
N HIS A 211 21.09 -1.11 -12.44
CA HIS A 211 21.32 -0.97 -11.01
C HIS A 211 22.72 -1.43 -10.60
N GLN A 212 23.18 -2.57 -11.11
CA GLN A 212 24.49 -3.13 -10.78
C GLN A 212 25.64 -2.18 -11.14
N ASN A 213 25.52 -1.48 -12.27
CA ASN A 213 26.46 -0.46 -12.74
C ASN A 213 26.38 0.88 -12.00
N SER A 214 25.45 1.06 -11.07
CA SER A 214 25.19 2.37 -10.47
C SER A 214 26.01 2.65 -9.22
N VAL A 215 26.32 3.94 -8.98
CA VAL A 215 27.00 4.38 -7.76
C VAL A 215 26.26 3.97 -6.50
N GLN A 216 24.92 3.91 -6.51
CA GLN A 216 24.12 3.47 -5.37
C GLN A 216 24.43 2.01 -4.97
N ASN A 217 24.57 1.13 -5.96
CA ASN A 217 24.93 -0.27 -5.70
C ASN A 217 26.38 -0.40 -5.21
N TRP A 218 27.31 0.37 -5.79
CA TRP A 218 28.71 0.40 -5.36
C TRP A 218 28.91 1.01 -3.97
N ARG A 219 28.11 2.01 -3.59
CA ARG A 219 28.06 2.52 -2.22
C ARG A 219 27.64 1.43 -1.23
N ARG A 220 26.83 0.46 -1.66
CA ARG A 220 26.44 -0.71 -0.85
C ARG A 220 27.57 -1.73 -0.70
N PHE A 221 28.32 -1.96 -1.78
CA PHE A 221 29.38 -2.97 -1.87
C PHE A 221 30.67 -2.35 -2.40
N ARG A 222 31.54 -1.93 -1.47
CA ARG A 222 32.54 -0.86 -1.68
C ARG A 222 33.84 -1.31 -2.35
N SER A 223 33.92 -2.56 -2.78
CA SER A 223 35.09 -3.10 -3.47
C SER A 223 34.68 -3.97 -4.65
N PRO A 224 35.54 -4.14 -5.66
CA PRO A 224 35.29 -5.07 -6.75
C PRO A 224 34.97 -6.49 -6.28
N GLU A 225 35.65 -6.97 -5.23
CA GLU A 225 35.40 -8.30 -4.66
C GLU A 225 34.03 -8.41 -4.02
N ASP A 226 33.67 -7.47 -3.13
CA ASP A 226 32.38 -7.47 -2.44
C ASP A 226 31.24 -7.29 -3.46
N ASN A 227 31.39 -6.35 -4.38
CA ASN A 227 30.36 -6.06 -5.38
C ASN A 227 30.09 -7.26 -6.28
N THR A 228 31.14 -7.87 -6.86
CA THR A 228 30.97 -8.99 -7.79
C THR A 228 30.44 -10.25 -7.11
N ARG A 229 30.92 -10.56 -5.89
CA ARG A 229 30.37 -11.62 -5.04
C ARG A 229 28.87 -11.44 -4.85
N GLU A 230 28.47 -10.26 -4.38
CA GLU A 230 27.09 -9.94 -4.06
C GLU A 230 26.20 -9.95 -5.30
N MET A 231 26.70 -9.55 -6.48
CA MET A 231 25.92 -9.65 -7.71
C MET A 231 25.61 -11.10 -8.09
N MET A 232 26.53 -12.04 -7.88
CA MET A 232 26.28 -13.47 -8.11
C MET A 232 25.36 -14.06 -7.04
N GLU A 233 25.58 -13.72 -5.78
CA GLU A 233 24.81 -14.25 -4.65
C GLU A 233 23.37 -13.74 -4.66
N ILE A 234 23.18 -12.43 -4.76
CA ILE A 234 21.87 -11.79 -4.65
C ILE A 234 21.01 -12.10 -5.86
N TYR A 235 21.56 -11.92 -7.07
CA TYR A 235 20.78 -12.01 -8.29
C TYR A 235 20.74 -13.39 -8.91
N LEU A 236 21.69 -14.28 -8.61
CA LEU A 236 21.71 -15.65 -9.15
C LEU A 236 21.49 -16.73 -8.08
N GLY A 237 21.62 -16.40 -6.79
CA GLY A 237 21.54 -17.38 -5.69
C GLY A 237 22.75 -18.31 -5.64
N LEU A 238 23.90 -17.87 -6.17
CA LEU A 238 25.11 -18.68 -6.28
C LEU A 238 26.09 -18.35 -5.15
N PHE A 239 25.85 -18.92 -3.97
CA PHE A 239 26.67 -18.70 -2.77
C PHE A 239 27.96 -19.55 -2.74
N ASP A 240 27.99 -20.68 -3.45
CA ASP A 240 29.12 -21.62 -3.42
C ASP A 240 30.12 -21.40 -4.58
N ARG A 241 30.17 -20.20 -5.17
CA ARG A 241 31.01 -19.85 -6.33
C ARG A 241 32.26 -19.05 -5.96
N ASP A 242 32.90 -19.38 -4.85
CA ASP A 242 34.11 -18.69 -4.37
C ASP A 242 35.27 -18.68 -5.38
N ALA A 243 35.33 -19.65 -6.31
CA ALA A 243 36.34 -19.67 -7.36
C ALA A 243 36.11 -18.59 -8.44
N ASP A 244 34.87 -18.20 -8.68
CA ASP A 244 34.50 -17.19 -9.69
C ASP A 244 34.70 -15.77 -9.15
N VAL A 245 34.67 -15.57 -7.82
CA VAL A 245 34.78 -14.25 -7.18
C VAL A 245 36.11 -13.53 -7.48
N PRO A 246 37.30 -14.14 -7.30
CA PRO A 246 38.57 -13.47 -7.64
C PRO A 246 38.67 -13.10 -9.12
N LEU A 247 38.12 -13.93 -10.01
CA LEU A 247 38.12 -13.68 -11.46
C LEU A 247 37.18 -12.52 -11.81
N ALA A 248 35.97 -12.49 -11.23
CA ALA A 248 35.04 -11.38 -11.40
C ALA A 248 35.62 -10.07 -10.84
N SER A 249 36.24 -10.13 -9.66
CA SER A 249 36.94 -9.00 -9.05
C SER A 249 38.06 -8.47 -9.95
N GLN A 250 38.85 -9.36 -10.58
CA GLN A 250 39.87 -8.98 -11.56
C GLN A 250 39.26 -8.24 -12.75
N ALA A 251 38.14 -8.71 -13.30
CA ALA A 251 37.43 -8.02 -14.37
C ALA A 251 36.86 -6.66 -13.95
N CYS A 252 36.60 -6.45 -12.66
CA CYS A 252 36.07 -5.19 -12.12
C CYS A 252 37.11 -4.27 -11.47
N GLN A 253 38.40 -4.65 -11.45
CA GLN A 253 39.42 -3.91 -10.69
C GLN A 253 39.69 -2.49 -11.19
N ASP A 254 39.31 -2.18 -12.43
CA ASP A 254 39.45 -0.85 -13.02
C ASP A 254 38.33 0.12 -12.62
N LEU A 255 37.26 -0.38 -11.97
CA LEU A 255 36.15 0.39 -11.41
C LEU A 255 36.22 0.36 -9.88
N TYR A 256 36.19 1.52 -9.24
CA TYR A 256 36.26 1.61 -7.78
C TYR A 256 35.40 2.73 -7.22
N LEU A 257 35.07 2.60 -5.93
CA LEU A 257 34.43 3.65 -5.15
C LEU A 257 35.51 4.46 -4.42
N THR A 258 35.49 5.79 -4.55
CA THR A 258 36.39 6.66 -3.78
C THR A 258 36.07 6.57 -2.27
N ASP A 259 36.99 7.04 -1.44
CA ASP A 259 36.79 7.06 0.01
C ASP A 259 35.81 8.16 0.47
N GLU A 260 35.63 8.25 1.79
CA GLU A 260 34.79 9.24 2.45
C GLU A 260 35.21 10.68 2.13
N SER A 261 36.52 10.95 2.04
CA SER A 261 37.06 12.29 1.81
C SER A 261 36.72 12.83 0.42
N ASP A 262 36.54 11.93 -0.55
CA ASP A 262 36.14 12.24 -1.92
C ASP A 262 34.63 12.09 -2.19
N GLY A 263 33.87 11.65 -1.18
CA GLY A 263 32.40 11.57 -1.18
C GLY A 263 31.83 10.31 -1.84
N TYR A 264 32.52 9.17 -1.74
CA TYR A 264 32.06 7.86 -2.26
C TYR A 264 31.52 7.94 -3.70
N LYS A 265 32.35 8.40 -4.63
CA LYS A 265 32.04 8.52 -6.05
C LYS A 265 32.55 7.29 -6.79
N LEU A 266 31.83 6.89 -7.83
CA LEU A 266 32.27 5.83 -8.71
C LEU A 266 33.27 6.39 -9.72
N ALA A 267 34.46 5.79 -9.82
CA ALA A 267 35.55 6.25 -10.66
C ALA A 267 36.27 5.08 -11.35
N TYR A 268 36.96 5.40 -12.44
CA TYR A 268 37.82 4.46 -13.16
C TYR A 268 39.29 4.73 -12.87
N THR A 269 40.12 3.69 -12.92
CA THR A 269 41.58 3.84 -12.92
C THR A 269 42.07 4.25 -14.32
N ASP A 270 43.31 4.73 -14.40
CA ASP A 270 43.98 5.04 -15.68
C ASP A 270 44.45 3.77 -16.43
N TYR A 271 44.24 2.59 -15.84
CA TYR A 271 44.73 1.29 -16.35
C TYR A 271 43.54 0.36 -16.60
N PRO A 272 42.84 0.50 -17.75
CA PRO A 272 41.67 -0.32 -18.05
C PRO A 272 42.06 -1.79 -18.19
N ASN A 273 41.13 -2.68 -17.84
CA ASN A 273 41.33 -4.11 -18.03
C ASN A 273 41.39 -4.48 -19.51
N THR A 274 42.39 -5.29 -19.90
CA THR A 274 42.58 -5.75 -21.28
C THR A 274 42.57 -7.26 -21.43
N GLU A 275 42.69 -8.00 -20.33
CA GLU A 275 42.74 -9.47 -20.33
C GLU A 275 41.34 -10.03 -20.04
N ALA A 276 40.88 -10.95 -20.90
CA ALA A 276 39.63 -11.63 -20.68
C ALA A 276 39.79 -12.75 -19.64
N VAL A 277 38.88 -12.80 -18.68
CA VAL A 277 38.78 -13.86 -17.67
C VAL A 277 37.48 -14.62 -17.81
N LEU A 278 37.47 -15.90 -17.45
CA LEU A 278 36.28 -16.75 -17.55
C LEU A 278 35.49 -16.68 -16.23
N VAL A 279 34.29 -16.10 -16.27
CA VAL A 279 33.39 -15.96 -15.12
C VAL A 279 32.01 -16.45 -15.53
N LEU A 280 31.39 -17.32 -14.73
CA LEU A 280 30.07 -17.91 -15.03
C LEU A 280 30.00 -18.49 -16.46
N ASP A 281 31.05 -19.20 -16.86
CA ASP A 281 31.20 -19.83 -18.18
C ASP A 281 31.20 -18.85 -19.38
N ARG A 282 31.47 -17.56 -19.14
CA ARG A 282 31.58 -16.49 -20.15
C ARG A 282 32.87 -15.71 -19.98
N TYR A 283 33.47 -15.32 -21.09
CA TYR A 283 34.63 -14.43 -21.06
C TYR A 283 34.16 -12.99 -20.82
N VAL A 284 34.73 -12.34 -19.81
CA VAL A 284 34.47 -10.96 -19.42
C VAL A 284 35.80 -10.20 -19.37
N VAL A 285 35.82 -8.95 -19.83
CA VAL A 285 37.03 -8.11 -19.80
C VAL A 285 36.93 -7.05 -18.73
N ASN A 286 35.76 -6.43 -18.60
CA ASN A 286 35.53 -5.33 -17.67
C ASN A 286 34.28 -5.58 -16.80
N CYS A 287 34.04 -4.68 -15.84
CA CYS A 287 32.92 -4.83 -14.92
C CYS A 287 31.55 -4.81 -15.58
N ARG A 288 31.39 -4.04 -16.67
CA ARG A 288 30.14 -3.99 -17.42
C ARG A 288 29.83 -5.32 -18.10
N ASP A 289 30.83 -5.97 -18.70
CA ASP A 289 30.67 -7.31 -19.28
C ASP A 289 30.20 -8.31 -18.22
N PHE A 290 30.79 -8.26 -17.02
CA PHE A 290 30.37 -9.09 -15.89
C PHE A 290 28.91 -8.85 -15.50
N TYR A 291 28.48 -7.59 -15.36
CA TYR A 291 27.08 -7.27 -15.05
C TYR A 291 26.12 -7.71 -16.16
N ASP A 292 26.51 -7.58 -17.44
CA ASP A 292 25.70 -8.07 -18.56
C ASP A 292 25.57 -9.61 -18.53
N VAL A 293 26.62 -10.33 -18.11
CA VAL A 293 26.56 -11.79 -17.88
C VAL A 293 25.59 -12.13 -16.74
N VAL A 294 25.65 -11.44 -15.61
CA VAL A 294 24.72 -11.66 -14.48
C VAL A 294 23.28 -11.34 -14.89
N ALA A 295 23.06 -10.17 -15.50
CA ALA A 295 21.75 -9.73 -15.97
C ALA A 295 21.18 -10.62 -17.08
N GLY A 296 22.03 -11.25 -17.90
CA GLY A 296 21.68 -12.22 -18.93
C GLY A 296 21.51 -13.66 -18.44
N HIS A 297 21.87 -13.95 -17.19
CA HIS A 297 21.95 -15.33 -16.69
C HIS A 297 20.55 -15.98 -16.58
N PRO A 298 20.41 -17.29 -16.87
CA PRO A 298 19.14 -18.00 -16.76
C PRO A 298 18.54 -18.02 -15.34
N LEU A 299 19.36 -18.00 -14.29
CA LEU A 299 18.89 -18.02 -12.89
C LEU A 299 18.35 -16.68 -12.39
N LEU A 300 18.55 -15.58 -13.12
CA LEU A 300 18.12 -14.26 -12.66
C LEU A 300 16.61 -14.21 -12.38
N ILE A 301 15.79 -14.64 -13.34
CA ILE A 301 14.33 -14.54 -13.22
C ILE A 301 13.81 -15.43 -12.07
N PRO A 302 14.21 -16.71 -11.95
CA PRO A 302 13.87 -17.52 -10.79
C PRO A 302 14.29 -16.91 -9.45
N ARG A 303 15.47 -16.28 -9.38
CA ARG A 303 15.95 -15.67 -8.14
C ARG A 303 15.17 -14.41 -7.77
N VAL A 304 14.89 -13.53 -8.73
CA VAL A 304 14.04 -12.36 -8.52
C VAL A 304 12.64 -12.79 -8.06
N ALA A 305 12.06 -13.79 -8.71
CA ALA A 305 10.77 -14.34 -8.33
C ALA A 305 10.81 -14.93 -6.92
N SER A 306 11.86 -15.68 -6.53
CA SER A 306 11.94 -16.27 -5.19
C SER A 306 12.00 -15.23 -4.08
N VAL A 307 12.78 -14.15 -4.27
CA VAL A 307 12.83 -13.04 -3.32
C VAL A 307 11.44 -12.44 -3.10
N LEU A 308 10.69 -12.16 -4.18
CA LEU A 308 9.34 -11.59 -4.05
C LEU A 308 8.35 -12.59 -3.43
N VAL A 309 8.42 -13.86 -3.83
CA VAL A 309 7.57 -14.93 -3.27
C VAL A 309 7.80 -15.08 -1.76
N ASP A 310 9.03 -14.94 -1.27
CA ASP A 310 9.31 -15.01 0.16
C ASP A 310 8.54 -13.95 0.96
N TYR A 311 8.39 -12.71 0.45
CA TYR A 311 7.57 -11.68 1.11
C TYR A 311 6.07 -11.97 1.03
N PHE A 312 5.54 -12.25 -0.16
CA PHE A 312 4.09 -12.37 -0.35
C PHE A 312 3.53 -13.67 0.24
N PHE A 313 4.35 -14.72 0.33
CA PHE A 313 3.98 -16.05 0.81
C PHE A 313 4.78 -16.48 2.05
N ALA A 314 5.21 -15.54 2.89
CA ALA A 314 6.02 -15.81 4.09
C ALA A 314 5.42 -16.89 5.03
N GLY A 315 4.09 -17.05 5.06
CA GLY A 315 3.39 -18.08 5.83
C GLY A 315 3.32 -19.48 5.18
N HIS A 316 3.79 -19.64 3.95
CA HIS A 316 3.83 -20.92 3.24
C HIS A 316 5.10 -21.72 3.54
N SER A 317 5.01 -23.03 3.31
CA SER A 317 6.16 -23.93 3.37
C SER A 317 7.21 -23.57 2.31
N VAL A 318 8.47 -23.92 2.55
CA VAL A 318 9.55 -23.72 1.56
C VAL A 318 9.25 -24.45 0.25
N GLU A 319 8.68 -25.65 0.31
CA GLU A 319 8.28 -26.43 -0.86
C GLU A 319 7.21 -25.71 -1.70
N ASP A 320 6.18 -25.16 -1.06
CA ASP A 320 5.13 -24.41 -1.75
C ASP A 320 5.69 -23.12 -2.37
N ARG A 321 6.55 -22.39 -1.66
CA ARG A 321 7.21 -21.18 -2.19
C ARG A 321 8.08 -21.50 -3.41
N LEU A 322 8.79 -22.62 -3.41
CA LEU A 322 9.55 -23.09 -4.56
C LEU A 322 8.64 -23.46 -5.74
N ALA A 323 7.50 -24.11 -5.49
CA ALA A 323 6.52 -24.45 -6.53
C ALA A 323 5.88 -23.19 -7.16
N ILE A 324 5.57 -22.18 -6.35
CA ILE A 324 5.08 -20.87 -6.79
C ILE A 324 6.15 -20.18 -7.65
N THR A 325 7.40 -20.13 -7.16
CA THR A 325 8.54 -19.55 -7.89
C THR A 325 8.73 -20.18 -9.27
N ARG A 326 8.66 -21.51 -9.36
CA ARG A 326 8.74 -22.23 -10.64
C ARG A 326 7.58 -21.86 -11.56
N SER A 327 6.35 -21.83 -11.03
CA SER A 327 5.16 -21.49 -11.81
C SER A 327 5.23 -20.07 -12.41
N ILE A 328 5.78 -19.10 -11.66
CA ILE A 328 6.07 -17.75 -12.16
C ILE A 328 7.19 -17.79 -13.20
N SER A 329 8.29 -18.50 -12.94
CA SER A 329 9.42 -18.56 -13.87
C SER A 329 9.05 -19.19 -15.22
N ASP A 330 8.21 -20.23 -15.19
CA ASP A 330 7.71 -20.93 -16.38
C ASP A 330 6.77 -20.06 -17.24
N SER A 331 6.18 -19.01 -16.66
CA SER A 331 5.42 -18.01 -17.41
C SER A 331 6.32 -17.04 -18.19
N GLN A 332 7.64 -17.13 -18.02
CA GLN A 332 8.66 -16.33 -18.72
C GLN A 332 8.42 -14.82 -18.60
N PRO A 333 8.35 -14.27 -17.36
CA PRO A 333 8.10 -12.86 -17.14
C PRO A 333 9.23 -12.00 -17.72
N VAL A 334 8.87 -10.88 -18.31
CA VAL A 334 9.80 -9.91 -18.90
C VAL A 334 9.95 -8.70 -18.00
N THR A 335 8.86 -8.20 -17.41
CA THR A 335 8.82 -7.02 -16.55
C THR A 335 8.50 -7.40 -15.10
N PHE A 336 8.73 -6.47 -14.15
CA PHE A 336 8.28 -6.66 -12.78
C PHE A 336 6.75 -6.72 -12.67
N GLU A 337 6.02 -5.96 -13.51
CA GLU A 337 4.56 -6.02 -13.61
C GLU A 337 4.06 -7.45 -13.85
N ASP A 338 4.72 -8.22 -14.73
CA ASP A 338 4.36 -9.62 -14.99
C ASP A 338 4.40 -10.47 -13.70
N ILE A 339 5.45 -10.31 -12.89
CA ILE A 339 5.63 -11.07 -11.64
C ILE A 339 4.61 -10.61 -10.59
N PHE A 340 4.47 -9.30 -10.37
CA PHE A 340 3.56 -8.78 -9.35
C PHE A 340 2.11 -9.10 -9.68
N LEU A 341 1.67 -8.97 -10.94
CA LEU A 341 0.31 -9.35 -11.35
C LEU A 341 0.06 -10.85 -11.20
N ALA A 342 1.04 -11.71 -11.53
CA ALA A 342 0.93 -13.15 -11.32
C ALA A 342 0.77 -13.50 -9.84
N ILE A 343 1.49 -12.83 -8.94
CA ILE A 343 1.35 -13.02 -7.49
C ILE A 343 -0.02 -12.52 -7.02
N LEU A 344 -0.33 -11.23 -7.22
CA LEU A 344 -1.46 -10.54 -6.62
C LEU A 344 -2.82 -11.12 -7.05
N PHE A 345 -2.92 -11.56 -8.30
CA PHE A 345 -4.17 -12.09 -8.84
C PHE A 345 -4.26 -13.62 -8.82
N SER A 346 -3.25 -14.31 -8.29
CA SER A 346 -3.32 -15.78 -8.16
C SER A 346 -4.41 -16.20 -7.18
N GLU A 347 -5.08 -17.31 -7.48
CA GLU A 347 -6.01 -17.95 -6.54
C GLU A 347 -5.31 -18.28 -5.23
N THR A 348 -4.08 -18.80 -5.30
CA THR A 348 -3.25 -19.11 -4.11
C THR A 348 -3.02 -17.90 -3.22
N TYR A 349 -2.75 -16.71 -3.78
CA TYR A 349 -2.56 -15.51 -2.98
C TYR A 349 -3.88 -15.05 -2.36
N LEU A 350 -4.93 -14.91 -3.18
CA LEU A 350 -6.20 -14.35 -2.75
C LEU A 350 -6.95 -15.25 -1.78
N LEU A 351 -6.97 -16.57 -1.99
CA LEU A 351 -7.76 -17.51 -1.18
C LEU A 351 -6.92 -18.25 -0.13
N ASP A 352 -5.71 -18.70 -0.48
CA ASP A 352 -4.99 -19.71 0.32
C ASP A 352 -3.86 -19.13 1.19
N THR A 353 -3.50 -17.86 1.00
CA THR A 353 -2.37 -17.24 1.70
C THR A 353 -2.78 -16.57 3.00
N GLU A 354 -2.09 -16.95 4.07
CA GLU A 354 -2.17 -16.30 5.38
C GLU A 354 -0.78 -15.80 5.78
N ARG A 355 -0.71 -14.55 6.27
CA ARG A 355 0.52 -13.96 6.84
C ARG A 355 0.21 -12.72 7.65
N ALA A 356 1.16 -12.30 8.47
CA ALA A 356 1.13 -10.98 9.10
C ALA A 356 1.13 -9.87 8.03
N ARG A 357 0.38 -8.80 8.31
CA ARG A 357 0.38 -7.56 7.52
C ARG A 357 1.57 -6.71 7.92
N SER A 358 2.23 -6.09 6.96
CA SER A 358 3.09 -4.95 7.27
C SER A 358 2.27 -3.81 7.87
N PHE A 359 2.94 -2.81 8.47
CA PHE A 359 2.24 -1.67 9.02
C PHE A 359 1.50 -0.89 7.93
N GLU A 360 2.10 -0.73 6.75
CA GLU A 360 1.49 -0.10 5.59
C GLU A 360 0.21 -0.83 5.14
N GLU A 361 0.23 -2.18 5.09
CA GLU A 361 -0.92 -3.03 4.73
C GLU A 361 -2.01 -3.12 5.82
N GLY A 362 -1.73 -2.65 7.04
CA GLY A 362 -2.73 -2.54 8.09
C GLY A 362 -3.35 -1.15 8.14
N PHE A 363 -2.50 -0.13 8.20
CA PHE A 363 -2.87 1.25 8.50
C PHE A 363 -3.54 1.95 7.31
N LEU A 364 -2.89 2.00 6.15
CA LEU A 364 -3.36 2.75 4.97
C LEU A 364 -4.70 2.22 4.41
N PRO A 365 -4.89 0.90 4.20
CA PRO A 365 -6.18 0.35 3.80
C PRO A 365 -7.29 0.60 4.80
N MET A 366 -6.98 0.49 6.10
CA MET A 366 -7.96 0.78 7.15
C MET A 366 -8.38 2.25 7.10
N ALA A 367 -7.42 3.16 6.92
CA ALA A 367 -7.71 4.58 6.79
C ALA A 367 -8.63 4.85 5.60
N LYS A 368 -8.40 4.20 4.45
CA LYS A 368 -9.31 4.29 3.30
C LYS A 368 -10.71 3.74 3.58
N ARG A 369 -10.83 2.56 4.23
CA ARG A 369 -12.14 1.97 4.55
C ARG A 369 -12.94 2.80 5.56
N LEU A 370 -12.26 3.41 6.53
CA LEU A 370 -12.87 4.36 7.47
C LEU A 370 -13.15 5.73 6.84
N GLN A 371 -12.70 5.95 5.61
CA GLN A 371 -12.66 7.27 4.96
C GLN A 371 -12.04 8.33 5.87
N TRP A 372 -10.94 7.95 6.52
CA TRP A 372 -10.22 8.77 7.48
C TRP A 372 -9.59 9.97 6.80
N ASP A 373 -10.01 11.17 7.19
CA ASP A 373 -9.41 12.43 6.80
C ASP A 373 -7.94 12.46 7.25
N ALA A 374 -7.02 12.50 6.30
CA ALA A 374 -5.62 12.23 6.58
C ALA A 374 -4.95 13.36 7.35
N HIS A 375 -4.25 13.02 8.43
CA HIS A 375 -3.47 14.01 9.17
C HIS A 375 -2.27 14.49 8.32
N PRO A 376 -1.97 15.81 8.24
CA PRO A 376 -0.90 16.32 7.39
C PRO A 376 0.49 15.73 7.68
N ASP A 377 0.79 15.45 8.96
CA ASP A 377 2.04 14.80 9.36
C ASP A 377 2.06 13.26 9.20
N LEU A 378 1.11 12.61 8.52
CA LEU A 378 1.03 11.14 8.44
C LEU A 378 2.36 10.49 8.00
N PHE A 379 2.86 10.84 6.82
CA PHE A 379 4.07 10.20 6.30
C PHE A 379 5.33 10.65 7.02
N ARG A 380 5.34 11.88 7.53
CA ARG A 380 6.40 12.35 8.43
C ARG A 380 6.47 11.50 9.71
N GLY A 381 5.34 11.24 10.34
CA GLY A 381 5.22 10.38 11.50
C GLY A 381 5.64 8.93 11.19
N MET A 382 5.16 8.36 10.08
CA MET A 382 5.49 6.99 9.67
C MET A 382 6.99 6.78 9.45
N ILE A 383 7.65 7.74 8.79
CA ILE A 383 9.04 7.59 8.35
C ILE A 383 10.05 8.08 9.38
N SER A 384 9.86 9.29 9.94
CA SER A 384 10.86 9.94 10.79
C SER A 384 10.47 9.98 12.27
N GLY A 385 9.25 9.55 12.62
CA GLY A 385 8.74 9.66 13.99
C GLY A 385 8.55 11.11 14.46
N ASN A 386 8.49 12.06 13.52
CA ASN A 386 8.31 13.48 13.83
C ASN A 386 6.89 13.96 13.52
N GLY A 387 6.49 15.09 14.14
CA GLY A 387 5.19 15.72 13.91
C GLY A 387 4.07 15.12 14.78
N GLY A 388 2.82 15.46 14.44
CA GLY A 388 1.62 15.10 15.20
C GLY A 388 1.30 13.60 15.24
N LEU A 389 1.96 12.78 14.41
CA LEU A 389 1.76 11.33 14.31
C LEU A 389 3.03 10.50 14.57
N SER A 390 3.90 10.95 15.47
CA SER A 390 5.13 10.22 15.82
C SER A 390 4.93 8.75 16.22
N ARG A 391 3.75 8.39 16.74
CA ARG A 391 3.41 7.01 17.13
C ARG A 391 3.32 6.04 15.96
N THR A 392 3.21 6.52 14.72
CA THR A 392 3.17 5.66 13.53
C THR A 392 4.58 5.29 13.03
N HIS A 393 5.64 5.64 13.77
CA HIS A 393 7.03 5.45 13.35
C HIS A 393 7.37 3.96 13.13
N MET A 394 7.66 3.61 11.87
CA MET A 394 7.84 2.23 11.47
C MET A 394 9.14 1.60 11.97
N THR A 395 10.18 2.41 12.24
CA THR A 395 11.44 1.93 12.83
C THR A 395 11.21 1.36 14.23
N GLU A 396 10.32 1.96 15.01
CA GLU A 396 9.93 1.47 16.35
C GLU A 396 9.11 0.17 16.30
N MET A 397 8.68 -0.24 15.10
CA MET A 397 8.00 -1.51 14.83
C MET A 397 8.95 -2.55 14.21
N GLY A 398 10.26 -2.28 14.19
CA GLY A 398 11.25 -3.12 13.53
C GLY A 398 11.14 -3.13 12.00
N TRP A 399 10.44 -2.16 11.42
CA TRP A 399 10.06 -2.14 10.00
C TRP A 399 10.54 -0.87 9.26
N PRO A 400 11.80 -0.42 9.42
CA PRO A 400 12.29 0.80 8.77
C PRO A 400 12.28 0.65 7.24
N SER A 401 11.90 1.71 6.54
CA SER A 401 11.84 1.72 5.07
C SER A 401 13.19 2.09 4.47
N MET A 402 13.67 1.29 3.50
CA MET A 402 14.82 1.61 2.64
C MET A 402 16.10 1.91 3.42
N SER A 403 16.23 1.38 4.64
CA SER A 403 17.35 1.69 5.53
C SER A 403 18.39 0.56 5.52
N PHE A 404 17.95 -0.70 5.56
CA PHE A 404 18.83 -1.84 5.72
C PHE A 404 19.66 -2.19 4.49
N LYS A 405 20.94 -2.52 4.66
CA LYS A 405 21.83 -2.98 3.55
C LYS A 405 21.23 -4.14 2.74
N LEU A 406 20.66 -5.12 3.43
CA LEU A 406 20.08 -6.33 2.81
C LEU A 406 18.57 -6.21 2.54
N GLY A 407 18.00 -5.01 2.69
CA GLY A 407 16.56 -4.81 2.69
C GLY A 407 15.87 -5.36 3.94
N ARG A 408 14.55 -5.28 3.98
CA ARG A 408 13.72 -5.84 5.07
C ARG A 408 13.74 -7.36 5.01
N VAL A 409 13.56 -8.03 6.13
CA VAL A 409 13.29 -9.47 6.11
C VAL A 409 11.86 -9.73 5.60
N ALA A 410 11.63 -10.91 5.02
CA ALA A 410 10.33 -11.29 4.47
C ALA A 410 9.23 -11.40 5.54
N SER A 411 9.61 -11.75 6.77
CA SER A 411 8.71 -11.85 7.93
C SER A 411 8.54 -10.51 8.62
N ILE A 412 7.28 -10.12 8.91
CA ILE A 412 7.01 -8.95 9.75
C ILE A 412 7.48 -9.22 11.19
N PRO A 413 8.18 -8.28 11.86
CA PRO A 413 8.52 -8.40 13.27
C PRO A 413 7.26 -8.49 14.14
N LEU A 414 7.21 -9.50 15.00
CA LEU A 414 6.08 -9.76 15.91
C LEU A 414 6.55 -9.88 17.37
N ASP A 415 7.74 -9.38 17.70
CA ASP A 415 8.13 -9.26 19.10
C ASP A 415 7.20 -8.30 19.85
N SER A 416 7.11 -8.46 21.18
CA SER A 416 6.12 -7.76 21.99
C SER A 416 6.22 -6.23 21.90
N LEU A 417 7.41 -5.68 21.68
CA LEU A 417 7.59 -4.23 21.56
C LEU A 417 7.13 -3.75 20.18
N SER A 418 7.62 -4.39 19.11
CA SER A 418 7.24 -4.04 17.74
C SER A 418 5.72 -4.15 17.52
N PHE A 419 5.10 -5.24 18.00
CA PHE A 419 3.65 -5.42 17.92
C PHE A 419 2.89 -4.42 18.80
N GLY A 420 3.40 -4.12 20.00
CA GLY A 420 2.79 -3.11 20.88
C GLY A 420 2.74 -1.71 20.22
N ASN A 421 3.82 -1.32 19.54
CA ASN A 421 3.88 -0.06 18.79
C ASN A 421 2.94 -0.07 17.57
N TYR A 422 2.91 -1.16 16.81
CA TYR A 422 1.92 -1.34 15.72
C TYR A 422 0.50 -1.16 16.26
N HIS A 423 0.09 -1.98 17.25
CA HIS A 423 -1.26 -1.94 17.82
C HIS A 423 -1.63 -0.53 18.28
N LYS A 424 -0.72 0.14 19.01
CA LYS A 424 -0.95 1.49 19.51
C LYS A 424 -1.13 2.50 18.39
N ALA A 425 -0.30 2.44 17.36
CA ALA A 425 -0.40 3.32 16.20
C ALA A 425 -1.76 3.19 15.50
N LEU A 426 -2.18 1.97 15.20
CA LEU A 426 -3.46 1.68 14.54
C LEU A 426 -4.66 2.04 15.42
N ARG A 427 -4.63 1.67 16.70
CA ARG A 427 -5.73 1.95 17.61
C ARG A 427 -5.88 3.45 17.88
N GLU A 428 -4.82 4.11 18.36
CA GLU A 428 -4.92 5.47 18.88
C GLU A 428 -4.91 6.55 17.79
N SER A 429 -4.20 6.32 16.68
CA SER A 429 -4.05 7.33 15.63
C SER A 429 -5.12 7.23 14.54
N LEU A 430 -5.78 6.08 14.45
CA LEU A 430 -6.74 5.80 13.38
C LEU A 430 -8.13 5.45 13.94
N MET A 431 -8.26 4.33 14.64
CA MET A 431 -9.56 3.83 15.08
C MET A 431 -10.23 4.72 16.14
N LEU A 432 -9.44 5.35 17.02
CA LEU A 432 -9.97 6.20 18.09
C LEU A 432 -9.94 7.71 17.77
N ASP A 433 -9.37 8.14 16.65
CA ASP A 433 -9.43 9.55 16.23
C ASP A 433 -10.75 9.84 15.49
N SER A 434 -11.85 9.75 16.23
CA SER A 434 -13.22 9.84 15.68
C SER A 434 -13.48 11.12 14.90
N ARG A 435 -12.77 12.20 15.20
CA ARG A 435 -12.89 13.47 14.48
C ARG A 435 -12.60 13.35 12.98
N ARG A 436 -11.79 12.37 12.57
CA ARG A 436 -11.34 12.20 11.20
C ARG A 436 -12.15 11.20 10.39
N TRP A 437 -12.95 10.36 11.02
CA TRP A 437 -13.73 9.33 10.31
C TRP A 437 -15.23 9.39 10.57
N ARG A 438 -15.72 10.01 11.65
CA ARG A 438 -17.14 9.90 12.03
C ARG A 438 -18.12 10.43 10.97
N THR A 439 -17.78 11.54 10.31
CA THR A 439 -18.62 12.15 9.28
C THR A 439 -18.55 11.36 7.98
N ALA A 440 -17.35 11.07 7.49
CA ALA A 440 -17.15 10.32 6.25
C ALA A 440 -17.66 8.86 6.35
N LEU A 441 -17.58 8.24 7.53
CA LEU A 441 -18.16 6.92 7.80
C LEU A 441 -19.70 6.96 7.93
N GLY A 442 -20.32 8.14 7.89
CA GLY A 442 -21.76 8.33 7.99
C GLY A 442 -22.34 8.08 9.38
N VAL A 443 -21.51 8.00 10.43
CA VAL A 443 -22.02 7.83 11.82
C VAL A 443 -22.22 9.16 12.54
N GLN A 444 -21.88 10.27 11.90
CA GLN A 444 -22.21 11.62 12.33
C GLN A 444 -22.78 12.40 11.15
N GLN A 445 -23.85 13.15 11.42
CA GLN A 445 -24.43 14.05 10.44
C GLN A 445 -23.38 15.09 9.99
N PRO A 446 -23.17 15.29 8.67
CA PRO A 446 -22.26 16.30 8.18
C PRO A 446 -22.78 17.71 8.46
N ALA A 447 -21.85 18.66 8.59
CA ALA A 447 -22.20 20.07 8.72
C ALA A 447 -22.73 20.61 7.38
N GLN A 448 -23.82 21.36 7.41
CA GLN A 448 -24.35 22.01 6.22
C GLN A 448 -23.39 23.10 5.74
N PRO A 449 -23.15 23.22 4.42
CA PRO A 449 -22.32 24.29 3.87
C PRO A 449 -22.99 25.65 4.09
N SER A 450 -22.19 26.72 4.02
CA SER A 450 -22.68 28.10 4.06
C SER A 450 -22.53 28.74 2.69
N PRO A 451 -23.56 29.42 2.12
CA PRO A 451 -24.93 29.54 2.63
C PRO A 451 -25.67 28.19 2.67
N THR A 452 -26.58 28.01 3.63
CA THR A 452 -27.27 26.73 3.84
C THR A 452 -28.31 26.44 2.75
N PRO A 453 -28.25 25.28 2.07
CA PRO A 453 -29.28 24.85 1.13
C PRO A 453 -30.63 24.68 1.85
N VAL A 454 -31.70 25.13 1.20
CA VAL A 454 -33.05 25.02 1.75
C VAL A 454 -33.55 23.58 1.61
N GLU A 455 -34.01 22.99 2.71
CA GLU A 455 -34.54 21.62 2.71
C GLU A 455 -35.78 21.50 1.81
N PRO A 456 -35.94 20.37 1.10
CA PRO A 456 -37.11 20.15 0.26
C PRO A 456 -38.40 20.12 1.09
N LEU A 457 -39.47 20.69 0.52
CA LEU A 457 -40.80 20.67 1.13
C LEU A 457 -41.31 19.24 1.34
N LYS A 458 -41.93 19.00 2.50
CA LYS A 458 -42.66 17.76 2.75
C LYS A 458 -43.88 17.66 1.84
N ALA A 459 -44.28 16.43 1.49
CA ALA A 459 -45.38 16.17 0.57
C ALA A 459 -46.74 16.71 1.06
N ASP A 460 -46.90 16.92 2.37
CA ASP A 460 -48.10 17.41 3.05
C ASP A 460 -47.99 18.89 3.49
N ALA A 461 -47.04 19.65 2.92
CA ALA A 461 -46.80 21.03 3.29
C ALA A 461 -48.04 21.93 3.10
N THR A 462 -48.35 22.72 4.13
CA THR A 462 -49.41 23.72 4.12
C THR A 462 -49.06 24.91 3.23
N ALA A 463 -50.05 25.69 2.81
CA ALA A 463 -49.82 26.90 2.02
C ALA A 463 -48.86 27.91 2.69
N ARG A 464 -48.83 27.95 4.03
CA ARG A 464 -47.91 28.79 4.80
C ARG A 464 -46.47 28.27 4.73
N GLU A 465 -46.28 26.95 4.84
CA GLU A 465 -44.95 26.32 4.73
C GLU A 465 -44.40 26.47 3.32
N ILE A 466 -45.25 26.32 2.29
CA ILE A 466 -44.88 26.56 0.89
C ILE A 466 -44.39 28.01 0.71
N ALA A 467 -45.11 29.00 1.26
CA ALA A 467 -44.70 30.40 1.16
C ALA A 467 -43.41 30.71 1.94
N SER A 468 -43.19 30.11 3.12
CA SER A 468 -41.94 30.24 3.88
C SER A 468 -40.76 29.67 3.09
N HIS A 469 -40.90 28.46 2.57
CA HIS A 469 -39.88 27.79 1.78
C HIS A 469 -39.51 28.59 0.52
N GLN A 470 -40.49 29.16 -0.19
CA GLN A 470 -40.21 30.04 -1.33
C GLN A 470 -39.40 31.28 -0.93
N SER A 471 -39.69 31.87 0.23
CA SER A 471 -38.92 33.00 0.76
C SER A 471 -37.50 32.61 1.13
N GLU A 472 -37.32 31.46 1.77
CA GLU A 472 -36.01 30.91 2.13
C GLU A 472 -35.18 30.58 0.89
N LEU A 473 -35.80 29.97 -0.12
CA LEU A 473 -35.14 29.61 -1.38
C LEU A 473 -34.65 30.86 -2.13
N ALA A 474 -35.46 31.93 -2.14
CA ALA A 474 -35.05 33.21 -2.70
C ALA A 474 -33.85 33.82 -1.95
N ALA A 475 -33.85 33.74 -0.62
CA ALA A 475 -32.74 34.23 0.21
C ALA A 475 -31.45 33.42 -0.02
N TYR A 476 -31.56 32.09 -0.13
CA TYR A 476 -30.42 31.22 -0.46
C TYR A 476 -29.83 31.56 -1.83
N HIS A 477 -30.67 31.67 -2.87
CA HIS A 477 -30.18 32.03 -4.21
C HIS A 477 -29.53 33.41 -4.25
N GLN A 478 -30.07 34.37 -3.50
CA GLN A 478 -29.45 35.67 -3.35
C GLN A 478 -28.07 35.55 -2.68
N ALA A 479 -27.97 34.85 -1.56
CA ALA A 479 -26.70 34.67 -0.84
C ALA A 479 -25.63 33.99 -1.71
N VAL A 480 -25.99 32.96 -2.48
CA VAL A 480 -25.06 32.28 -3.40
C VAL A 480 -24.64 33.19 -4.57
N SER A 481 -25.53 34.08 -5.02
CA SER A 481 -25.21 35.05 -6.08
C SER A 481 -24.29 36.18 -5.60
N GLU A 482 -24.29 36.47 -4.30
CA GLU A 482 -23.42 37.48 -3.67
C GLU A 482 -22.00 36.96 -3.41
N LEU A 483 -21.77 35.65 -3.47
CA LEU A 483 -20.43 35.05 -3.40
C LEU A 483 -19.58 35.42 -4.61
N SER A 484 -18.28 35.59 -4.39
CA SER A 484 -17.28 35.62 -5.47
C SER A 484 -17.29 34.31 -6.27
N ASP A 485 -16.68 34.30 -7.46
CA ASP A 485 -16.63 33.09 -8.28
C ASP A 485 -15.84 31.95 -7.59
N GLU A 486 -14.82 32.29 -6.79
CA GLU A 486 -14.06 31.33 -5.99
C GLU A 486 -14.89 30.75 -4.85
N GLU A 487 -15.50 31.60 -4.03
CA GLU A 487 -16.36 31.17 -2.92
C GLU A 487 -17.55 30.34 -3.45
N ARG A 488 -18.09 30.69 -4.62
CA ARG A 488 -19.14 29.91 -5.27
C ARG A 488 -18.64 28.54 -5.73
N ALA A 489 -17.44 28.45 -6.28
CA ALA A 489 -16.83 27.17 -6.67
C ALA A 489 -16.46 26.30 -5.46
N LEU A 490 -16.00 26.90 -4.36
CA LEU A 490 -15.81 26.21 -3.09
C LEU A 490 -17.13 25.72 -2.52
N HIS A 491 -18.14 26.59 -2.44
CA HIS A 491 -19.48 26.26 -1.97
C HIS A 491 -20.10 25.11 -2.78
N GLN A 492 -19.95 25.09 -4.11
CA GLN A 492 -20.41 23.98 -4.94
C GLN A 492 -19.71 22.66 -4.63
N ARG A 493 -18.40 22.69 -4.36
CA ARG A 493 -17.64 21.49 -3.96
C ARG A 493 -18.07 20.99 -2.58
N GLU A 494 -18.21 21.90 -1.62
CA GLU A 494 -18.69 21.58 -0.27
C GLU A 494 -20.13 21.05 -0.29
N LEU A 495 -21.00 21.63 -1.12
CA LEU A 495 -22.37 21.16 -1.31
C LEU A 495 -22.40 19.74 -1.87
N ALA A 496 -21.62 19.46 -2.92
CA ALA A 496 -21.54 18.12 -3.49
C ALA A 496 -21.01 17.10 -2.48
N ALA A 497 -19.99 17.45 -1.68
CA ALA A 497 -19.48 16.60 -0.61
C ALA A 497 -20.53 16.35 0.48
N TYR A 498 -21.20 17.42 0.94
CA TYR A 498 -22.29 17.34 1.92
C TYR A 498 -23.43 16.45 1.44
N GLU A 499 -23.85 16.54 0.17
CA GLU A 499 -24.94 15.72 -0.36
C GLU A 499 -24.63 14.22 -0.29
N ILE A 500 -23.41 13.83 -0.65
CA ILE A 500 -22.92 12.45 -0.58
C ILE A 500 -22.86 11.98 0.88
N GLU A 501 -22.23 12.76 1.76
CA GLU A 501 -22.10 12.40 3.18
C GLU A 501 -23.45 12.35 3.90
N ALA A 502 -24.38 13.26 3.56
CA ALA A 502 -25.71 13.31 4.15
C ALA A 502 -26.57 12.14 3.67
N GLU A 503 -26.42 11.70 2.42
CA GLU A 503 -27.05 10.48 1.92
C GLU A 503 -26.55 9.24 2.64
N LEU A 504 -25.22 9.10 2.78
CA LEU A 504 -24.64 8.01 3.55
C LEU A 504 -25.11 8.03 5.00
N TYR A 505 -25.08 9.19 5.66
CA TYR A 505 -25.57 9.34 7.03
C TYR A 505 -27.01 8.86 7.18
N ARG A 506 -27.92 9.24 6.27
CA ARG A 506 -29.32 8.76 6.31
C ARG A 506 -29.40 7.24 6.23
N HIS A 507 -28.64 6.63 5.33
CA HIS A 507 -28.61 5.16 5.22
C HIS A 507 -28.07 4.48 6.47
N ILE A 508 -27.07 5.07 7.14
CA ILE A 508 -26.50 4.54 8.38
C ILE A 508 -27.43 4.77 9.58
N ASP A 509 -28.12 5.90 9.64
CA ASP A 509 -29.11 6.25 10.67
C ASP A 509 -30.31 5.27 10.64
N ASP A 510 -30.69 4.81 9.44
CA ASP A 510 -31.75 3.82 9.22
C ASP A 510 -31.33 2.37 9.56
N LEU A 511 -30.06 2.10 9.90
CA LEU A 511 -29.63 0.76 10.28
C LEU A 511 -30.09 0.38 11.67
N THR A 512 -30.59 -0.85 11.82
CA THR A 512 -30.75 -1.46 13.14
C THR A 512 -29.40 -1.66 13.80
N ILE A 513 -29.34 -1.75 15.14
CA ILE A 513 -28.08 -1.95 15.86
C ILE A 513 -27.30 -3.20 15.38
N PRO A 514 -27.91 -4.38 15.16
CA PRO A 514 -27.22 -5.51 14.55
C PRO A 514 -26.54 -5.19 13.20
N GLN A 515 -27.20 -4.39 12.36
CA GLN A 515 -26.69 -4.02 11.05
C GLN A 515 -25.58 -2.96 11.15
N LEU A 516 -25.71 -1.99 12.06
CA LEU A 516 -24.66 -1.02 12.35
C LEU A 516 -23.39 -1.71 12.88
N VAL A 517 -23.54 -2.70 13.76
CA VAL A 517 -22.42 -3.53 14.23
C VAL A 517 -21.78 -4.28 13.07
N ASP A 518 -22.58 -4.94 12.21
CA ASP A 518 -22.03 -5.64 11.03
C ASP A 518 -21.32 -4.68 10.07
N TYR A 519 -21.86 -3.48 9.85
CA TYR A 519 -21.24 -2.43 9.03
C TYR A 519 -19.85 -2.05 9.56
N LEU A 520 -19.72 -1.84 10.87
CA LEU A 520 -18.45 -1.51 11.53
C LEU A 520 -17.45 -2.68 11.50
N PHE A 521 -17.93 -3.91 11.69
CA PHE A 521 -17.10 -5.11 11.59
C PHE A 521 -16.60 -5.33 10.15
N LEU A 522 -17.46 -5.17 9.14
CA LEU A 522 -17.06 -5.25 7.74
C LEU A 522 -16.02 -4.16 7.43
N THR A 523 -16.24 -2.94 7.91
CA THR A 523 -15.31 -1.81 7.71
C THR A 523 -13.92 -2.09 8.29
N ALA A 524 -13.84 -2.61 9.51
CA ALA A 524 -12.55 -2.80 10.17
C ALA A 524 -11.90 -4.16 9.86
N VAL A 525 -12.63 -5.25 10.08
CA VAL A 525 -12.12 -6.63 10.07
C VAL A 525 -12.67 -7.48 8.92
N GLN A 526 -13.45 -6.90 8.01
CA GLN A 526 -13.88 -7.52 6.75
C GLN A 526 -14.72 -8.79 6.94
N ARG A 527 -15.44 -8.92 8.05
CA ARG A 527 -16.42 -9.97 8.30
C ARG A 527 -17.60 -9.40 9.07
N ARG A 528 -18.65 -10.17 9.24
CA ARG A 528 -19.73 -9.82 10.18
C ARG A 528 -19.33 -10.15 11.62
N ALA A 529 -20.02 -9.53 12.57
CA ALA A 529 -19.88 -9.90 13.98
C ALA A 529 -20.46 -11.30 14.21
N SER A 530 -19.81 -12.09 15.07
CA SER A 530 -20.40 -13.34 15.56
C SER A 530 -21.68 -13.03 16.36
N VAL A 531 -22.50 -14.06 16.57
CA VAL A 531 -23.73 -13.93 17.38
C VAL A 531 -23.39 -13.46 18.79
N GLU A 532 -22.31 -13.97 19.38
CA GLU A 532 -21.80 -13.62 20.69
C GLU A 532 -21.26 -12.19 20.72
N GLU A 533 -20.38 -11.83 19.78
CA GLU A 533 -19.81 -10.47 19.69
C GLU A 533 -20.92 -9.41 19.58
N ARG A 534 -21.88 -9.66 18.69
CA ARG A 534 -23.04 -8.80 18.49
C ARG A 534 -23.86 -8.66 19.77
N ARG A 535 -24.18 -9.78 20.44
CA ARG A 535 -24.97 -9.77 21.67
C ARG A 535 -24.28 -8.96 22.77
N GLU A 536 -22.99 -9.19 23.00
CA GLU A 536 -22.26 -8.50 24.08
C GLU A 536 -22.09 -7.01 23.80
N LEU A 537 -21.82 -6.62 22.55
CA LEU A 537 -21.76 -5.21 22.15
C LEU A 537 -23.12 -4.51 22.32
N ILE A 538 -24.22 -5.14 21.89
CA ILE A 538 -25.58 -4.59 22.07
C ILE A 538 -25.90 -4.39 23.55
N ASN A 539 -25.57 -5.37 24.41
CA ASN A 539 -25.75 -5.25 25.85
C ASN A 539 -24.97 -4.07 26.43
N LEU A 540 -23.74 -3.85 25.95
CA LEU A 540 -22.91 -2.72 26.35
C LEU A 540 -23.53 -1.39 25.92
N PHE A 541 -24.00 -1.26 24.67
CA PHE A 541 -24.66 -0.05 24.19
C PHE A 541 -25.94 0.27 24.95
N TYR A 542 -26.72 -0.77 25.30
CA TYR A 542 -27.90 -0.63 26.14
C TYR A 542 -27.54 -0.11 27.54
N ALA A 543 -26.52 -0.70 28.17
CA ALA A 543 -26.05 -0.28 29.49
C ALA A 543 -25.54 1.16 29.53
N HIS A 544 -24.94 1.65 28.43
CA HIS A 544 -24.51 3.05 28.28
C HIS A 544 -25.63 4.02 27.84
N GLY A 545 -26.84 3.52 27.58
CA GLY A 545 -27.97 4.35 27.17
C GLY A 545 -27.84 4.92 25.75
N HIS A 546 -27.14 4.23 24.87
CA HIS A 546 -26.97 4.63 23.47
C HIS A 546 -28.12 4.16 22.56
N LEU A 547 -29.01 3.31 23.05
CA LEU A 547 -30.12 2.76 22.28
C LEU A 547 -31.41 3.56 22.47
N ASP A 548 -32.26 3.56 21.45
CA ASP A 548 -33.55 4.22 21.47
C ASP A 548 -34.65 3.34 22.08
N ALA A 549 -35.11 3.71 23.27
CA ALA A 549 -36.15 2.98 24.00
C ALA A 549 -37.53 3.06 23.34
N GLU A 550 -37.81 4.09 22.53
CA GLU A 550 -39.09 4.27 21.84
C GLU A 550 -39.29 3.20 20.75
N TYR A 551 -38.18 2.75 20.16
CA TYR A 551 -38.16 1.71 19.13
C TYR A 551 -37.65 0.36 19.66
N ALA A 552 -37.98 0.05 20.92
CA ALA A 552 -37.59 -1.21 21.58
C ALA A 552 -36.07 -1.51 21.52
N ASN A 553 -35.24 -0.47 21.54
CA ASN A 553 -33.78 -0.53 21.42
C ASN A 553 -33.26 -1.12 20.09
N ALA A 554 -34.08 -1.14 19.04
CA ALA A 554 -33.69 -1.64 17.73
C ALA A 554 -32.75 -0.69 16.97
N PHE A 555 -32.76 0.60 17.32
CA PHE A 555 -31.99 1.66 16.67
C PHE A 555 -31.12 2.41 17.68
N ALA A 556 -30.12 3.13 17.15
CA ALA A 556 -29.33 4.06 17.95
C ALA A 556 -30.18 5.26 18.33
N ARG A 557 -29.97 5.80 19.53
CA ARG A 557 -30.52 7.10 19.89
C ARG A 557 -29.89 8.16 19.00
N ALA A 558 -30.68 9.15 18.58
CA ALA A 558 -30.21 10.27 17.77
C ALA A 558 -28.89 10.86 18.30
N GLY A 559 -27.88 10.90 17.43
CA GLY A 559 -26.54 11.42 17.74
C GLY A 559 -25.69 10.53 18.64
N ARG A 560 -25.94 9.21 18.69
CA ARG A 560 -25.15 8.23 19.46
C ARG A 560 -24.48 7.15 18.60
N GLN A 561 -24.60 7.23 17.28
CA GLN A 561 -23.97 6.31 16.34
C GLN A 561 -22.45 6.39 16.41
N ASP A 562 -21.88 7.58 16.60
CA ASP A 562 -20.44 7.79 16.76
C ASP A 562 -19.89 7.20 18.07
N ASP A 563 -20.63 7.33 19.18
CA ASP A 563 -20.31 6.66 20.45
C ASP A 563 -20.28 5.12 20.28
N ILE A 564 -21.30 4.56 19.61
CA ILE A 564 -21.37 3.12 19.30
C ILE A 564 -20.18 2.70 18.42
N ALA A 565 -19.88 3.49 17.38
CA ALA A 565 -18.75 3.25 16.49
C ALA A 565 -17.43 3.27 17.26
N LEU A 566 -17.21 4.23 18.15
CA LEU A 566 -15.99 4.34 18.95
C LEU A 566 -15.79 3.13 19.86
N ILE A 567 -16.83 2.68 20.58
CA ILE A 567 -16.76 1.49 21.43
C ILE A 567 -16.47 0.24 20.59
N THR A 568 -17.15 0.11 19.46
CA THR A 568 -16.99 -1.05 18.56
C THR A 568 -15.59 -1.08 17.97
N LEU A 569 -15.09 0.05 17.44
CA LEU A 569 -13.74 0.15 16.88
C LEU A 569 -12.66 -0.08 17.94
N ASP A 570 -12.88 0.36 19.19
CA ASP A 570 -11.98 0.02 20.28
C ASP A 570 -11.90 -1.49 20.52
N TYR A 571 -13.05 -2.19 20.56
CA TYR A 571 -13.08 -3.66 20.63
C TYR A 571 -12.34 -4.29 19.44
N LEU A 572 -12.69 -3.88 18.22
CA LEU A 572 -12.14 -4.41 16.98
C LEU A 572 -10.62 -4.22 16.90
N SER A 573 -10.07 -3.14 17.46
CA SER A 573 -8.62 -2.88 17.50
C SER A 573 -7.80 -4.02 18.15
N ARG A 574 -8.44 -4.88 18.94
CA ARG A 574 -7.83 -5.99 19.68
C ARG A 574 -7.94 -7.33 18.94
N LEU A 575 -8.63 -7.36 17.80
CA LEU A 575 -8.84 -8.58 17.04
C LEU A 575 -7.62 -8.91 16.15
N PRO A 576 -7.20 -10.19 16.09
CA PRO A 576 -6.05 -10.60 15.28
C PRO A 576 -6.25 -10.35 13.79
N GLU A 577 -7.49 -10.35 13.28
CA GLU A 577 -7.83 -10.13 11.87
C GLU A 577 -7.34 -8.77 11.32
N LEU A 578 -7.05 -7.80 12.19
CA LEU A 578 -6.43 -6.53 11.80
C LEU A 578 -4.96 -6.65 11.42
N TYR A 579 -4.26 -7.61 12.02
CA TYR A 579 -2.81 -7.76 11.93
C TYR A 579 -2.39 -8.88 10.98
N TYR A 580 -3.35 -9.68 10.50
CA TYR A 580 -3.11 -10.81 9.60
C TYR A 580 -3.98 -10.71 8.36
N LEU A 581 -3.42 -11.08 7.21
CA LEU A 581 -4.20 -11.42 6.02
C LEU A 581 -4.74 -12.84 6.25
N PRO A 582 -6.05 -13.04 6.40
CA PRO A 582 -6.58 -14.36 6.68
C PRO A 582 -6.56 -15.24 5.43
N ARG A 583 -6.45 -16.55 5.65
CA ARG A 583 -6.85 -17.56 4.67
C ARG A 583 -8.37 -17.54 4.53
N LEU A 584 -8.87 -17.68 3.31
CA LEU A 584 -10.30 -17.71 3.00
C LEU A 584 -10.82 -19.13 2.68
N ARG A 585 -9.90 -20.06 2.36
CA ARG A 585 -10.20 -21.47 2.09
C ARG A 585 -9.64 -22.41 3.15
#